data_AF-A0A8S3F5E7-F1
#
_entry.id   AF-A0A8S3F5E7-F1
#
_cell.length_a   1.000
_cell.length_b   1.000
_cell.length_c   1.000
_cell.angle_alpha   90.00
_cell.angle_beta   90.00
_cell.angle_gamma   90.00
#
_symmetry.space_group_name_H-M   'P 1'
#
loop_
_entity.id
_entity.type
_entity.pdbx_description
1 polymer ?
#
loop_
_entity_poly.entity_id
_entity_poly.type
_entity_poly.pdbx_seq_one_letter_code
_entity_poly.pdbx_strand_id
1 'polypeptide(L)'
;MQTQSRLKRASKLTTALADEQIRWKENVTEFNEQMKTVTGNVFVSSACVAYYGAFPSSYRLELVENWVEGCKEHKIPVSDNPSIINVLADAFSIRQWVTQGLPRDDFSTENAILVTKGRRWPLIIDPQEQANRWIKNKEKENALKIIKMTDGHFLRILENCVRIGMPLLLEDVGETLDPALEPILLKQTFMS
;
A
#
# COMPACT_ATOMS: atom_id res chain seq x y z
N MET A 1 5.81 5.46 55.28
CA MET A 1 5.45 4.52 54.19
C MET A 1 5.19 5.22 52.84
N GLN A 2 4.44 6.34 52.76
CA GLN A 2 4.18 7.02 51.48
C GLN A 2 5.44 7.55 50.77
N THR A 3 6.42 8.10 51.50
CA THR A 3 7.65 8.68 50.94
C THR A 3 8.53 7.64 50.25
N GLN A 4 8.69 6.47 50.86
CA GLN A 4 9.45 5.35 50.30
C GLN A 4 8.79 4.79 49.02
N SER A 5 7.45 4.74 48.99
CA SER A 5 6.69 4.35 47.80
C SER A 5 6.85 5.36 46.65
N ARG A 6 6.83 6.66 46.95
CA ARG A 6 7.10 7.73 45.97
C ARG A 6 8.52 7.64 45.42
N LEU A 7 9.52 7.41 46.29
CA LEU A 7 10.92 7.26 45.89
C LEU A 7 11.13 6.05 44.97
N LYS A 8 10.50 4.90 45.28
CA LYS A 8 10.57 3.70 44.44
C LYS A 8 9.92 3.91 43.07
N ARG A 9 8.81 4.65 42.99
CA ARG A 9 8.15 5.00 41.72
C ARG A 9 8.98 5.97 40.89
N ALA A 10 9.54 7.01 41.54
CA ALA A 10 10.41 7.97 40.88
C ALA A 10 11.66 7.28 40.32
N SER A 11 12.31 6.42 41.09
CA SER A 11 13.48 5.65 40.61
C SER A 11 13.16 4.76 39.41
N LYS A 12 12.04 4.02 39.42
CA LYS A 12 11.59 3.24 38.26
C LYS A 12 11.34 4.11 37.03
N LEU A 13 10.71 5.27 37.23
CA LEU A 13 10.45 6.23 36.17
C LEU A 13 11.75 6.76 35.59
N THR A 14 12.72 7.16 36.43
CA THR A 14 14.04 7.63 35.99
C THR A 14 14.77 6.57 35.17
N THR A 15 14.73 5.30 35.58
CA THR A 15 15.34 4.20 34.79
C THR A 15 14.63 4.02 33.45
N ALA A 16 13.29 3.99 33.43
CA ALA A 16 12.54 3.86 32.18
C ALA A 16 12.79 5.05 31.22
N LEU A 17 12.89 6.27 31.75
CA LEU A 17 13.26 7.45 30.93
C LEU A 17 14.70 7.38 30.42
N ALA A 18 15.62 6.83 31.20
CA ALA A 18 17.00 6.66 30.75
C ALA A 18 17.09 5.66 29.58
N ASP A 19 16.37 4.55 29.66
CA ASP A 19 16.28 3.56 28.58
C ASP A 19 15.63 4.17 27.33
N GLU A 20 14.54 4.93 27.50
CA GLU A 20 13.87 5.66 26.42
C GLU A 20 14.77 6.72 25.77
N GLN A 21 15.59 7.42 26.55
CA GLN A 21 16.56 8.39 26.04
C GLN A 21 17.59 7.72 25.13
N ILE A 22 18.09 6.54 25.49
CA ILE A 22 19.04 5.79 24.65
C ILE A 22 18.36 5.42 23.32
N ARG A 23 17.16 4.86 23.38
CA ARG A 23 16.38 4.49 22.18
C ARG A 23 16.10 5.70 21.29
N TRP A 24 15.72 6.85 21.85
CA TRP A 24 15.49 8.06 21.04
C TRP A 24 16.77 8.54 20.37
N LYS A 25 17.91 8.44 21.05
CA LYS A 25 19.20 8.80 20.46
C LYS A 25 19.56 7.90 19.28
N GLU A 26 19.33 6.60 19.40
CA GLU A 26 19.50 5.61 18.32
C GLU A 26 18.54 5.90 17.14
N ASN A 27 17.27 6.16 17.42
CA ASN A 27 16.30 6.52 16.37
C ASN A 27 16.68 7.81 15.65
N VAL A 28 17.19 8.83 16.36
CA VAL A 28 17.64 10.08 15.73
C VAL A 28 18.82 9.81 14.80
N THR A 29 19.76 8.93 15.18
CA THR A 29 20.85 8.55 14.28
C THR A 29 20.34 7.82 13.04
N GLU A 30 19.42 6.87 13.22
CA GLU A 30 18.81 6.11 12.11
C GLU A 30 18.03 7.04 11.16
N PHE A 31 17.20 7.94 11.69
CA PHE A 31 16.44 8.88 10.88
C PHE A 31 17.33 9.85 10.10
N ASN A 32 18.47 10.26 10.67
CA ASN A 32 19.43 11.08 9.93
C ASN A 32 20.08 10.32 8.77
N GLU A 33 20.25 9.00 8.87
CA GLU A 33 20.72 8.17 7.77
C GLU A 33 19.62 7.97 6.72
N GLN A 34 18.41 7.63 7.14
CA GLN A 34 17.25 7.48 6.25
C GLN A 34 17.00 8.79 5.48
N MET A 35 17.06 9.94 6.13
CA MET A 35 16.82 11.25 5.51
C MET A 35 17.78 11.55 4.36
N LYS A 36 19.00 10.99 4.37
CA LYS A 36 19.95 11.12 3.25
C LYS A 36 19.48 10.34 2.01
N THR A 37 18.87 9.16 2.20
CA THR A 37 18.47 8.25 1.11
C THR A 37 17.00 8.35 0.73
N VAL A 38 16.20 9.19 1.42
CA VAL A 38 14.77 9.39 1.16
C VAL A 38 14.49 9.68 -0.32
N THR A 39 15.27 10.56 -0.96
CA THR A 39 15.04 10.93 -2.36
C THR A 39 15.12 9.73 -3.31
N GLY A 40 16.16 8.90 -3.19
CA GLY A 40 16.31 7.69 -4.00
C GLY A 40 15.24 6.64 -3.67
N ASN A 41 14.96 6.42 -2.39
CA ASN A 41 13.98 5.42 -1.95
C ASN A 41 12.56 5.77 -2.41
N VAL A 42 12.18 7.06 -2.37
CA VAL A 42 10.88 7.54 -2.87
C VAL A 42 10.81 7.43 -4.39
N PHE A 43 11.90 7.73 -5.11
CA PHE A 43 11.98 7.55 -6.56
C PHE A 43 11.73 6.09 -6.94
N VAL A 44 12.51 5.15 -6.37
CA VAL A 44 12.37 3.71 -6.66
C VAL A 44 10.98 3.23 -6.30
N SER A 45 10.45 3.57 -5.11
CA SER A 45 9.10 3.15 -4.71
C SER A 45 8.00 3.70 -5.61
N SER A 46 8.16 4.92 -6.12
CA SER A 46 7.22 5.51 -7.08
C SER A 46 7.28 4.80 -8.43
N ALA A 47 8.48 4.43 -8.89
CA ALA A 47 8.66 3.60 -10.09
C ALA A 47 8.03 2.22 -9.91
N CYS A 48 8.20 1.58 -8.75
CA CYS A 48 7.52 0.33 -8.42
C CYS A 48 5.99 0.46 -8.56
N VAL A 49 5.38 1.49 -7.97
CA VAL A 49 3.92 1.72 -8.09
C VAL A 49 3.47 1.93 -9.54
N ALA A 50 4.28 2.63 -10.34
CA ALA A 50 3.96 2.91 -11.73
C ALA A 50 4.03 1.67 -12.63
N TYR A 51 5.04 0.82 -12.42
CA TYR A 51 5.42 -0.24 -13.38
C TYR A 51 5.16 -1.68 -12.90
N TYR A 52 5.09 -1.97 -11.59
CA TYR A 52 4.93 -3.35 -11.11
C TYR A 52 3.69 -4.08 -11.62
N GLY A 53 2.59 -3.34 -11.84
CA GLY A 53 1.26 -3.93 -12.01
C GLY A 53 1.15 -5.00 -13.10
N ALA A 54 1.93 -4.89 -14.19
CA ALA A 54 1.87 -5.82 -15.31
C ALA A 54 2.91 -6.95 -15.24
N PHE A 55 3.85 -6.90 -14.29
CA PHE A 55 5.04 -7.75 -14.32
C PHE A 55 5.09 -8.78 -13.19
N PRO A 56 5.68 -9.97 -13.46
CA PRO A 56 5.94 -10.98 -12.45
C PRO A 56 7.08 -10.58 -11.51
N SER A 57 7.17 -11.24 -10.34
CA SER A 57 8.12 -10.90 -9.28
C SER A 57 9.58 -10.88 -9.73
N SER A 58 10.00 -11.84 -10.58
CA SER A 58 11.38 -11.90 -11.08
C SER A 58 11.77 -10.64 -11.87
N TYR A 59 10.87 -10.17 -12.74
CA TYR A 59 11.10 -8.97 -13.54
C TYR A 59 11.02 -7.70 -12.70
N ARG A 60 10.19 -7.68 -11.65
CA ARG A 60 10.16 -6.57 -10.69
C ARG A 60 11.51 -6.37 -9.99
N LEU A 61 12.17 -7.46 -9.61
CA LEU A 61 13.50 -7.41 -8.99
C LEU A 61 14.54 -6.83 -9.95
N GLU A 62 14.56 -7.30 -11.20
CA GLU A 62 15.45 -6.79 -12.26
C GLU A 62 15.23 -5.28 -12.50
N LEU A 63 13.97 -4.81 -12.52
CA LEU A 63 13.66 -3.39 -12.63
C LEU A 63 14.20 -2.57 -11.46
N VAL A 64 14.06 -3.06 -10.22
CA VAL A 64 14.57 -2.38 -9.02
C VAL A 64 16.09 -2.29 -9.07
N GLU A 65 16.78 -3.37 -9.44
CA GLU A 65 18.23 -3.39 -9.59
C GLU A 65 18.70 -2.34 -10.61
N ASN A 66 18.07 -2.29 -11.79
CA ASN A 66 18.36 -1.30 -12.82
C ASN A 66 18.11 0.14 -12.34
N TRP A 67 17.03 0.39 -11.59
CA TRP A 67 16.75 1.73 -11.05
C TRP A 67 17.74 2.13 -9.97
N VAL A 68 18.16 1.20 -9.12
CA VAL A 68 19.18 1.43 -8.08
C VAL A 68 20.53 1.73 -8.72
N GLU A 69 20.91 1.00 -9.77
CA GLU A 69 22.13 1.27 -10.53
C GLU A 69 22.08 2.66 -11.18
N GLY A 70 20.98 3.01 -11.84
CA GLY A 70 20.79 4.36 -12.39
C GLY A 70 20.85 5.47 -11.33
N CYS A 71 20.28 5.25 -10.14
CA CYS A 71 20.44 6.18 -9.02
C CYS A 71 21.91 6.36 -8.63
N LYS A 72 22.70 5.28 -8.58
CA LYS A 72 24.13 5.33 -8.25
C LYS A 72 24.93 6.09 -9.31
N GLU A 73 24.67 5.85 -10.59
CA GLU A 73 25.29 6.57 -11.71
C GLU A 73 25.02 8.08 -11.65
N HIS A 74 23.78 8.46 -11.34
CA HIS A 74 23.36 9.85 -11.19
C HIS A 74 23.70 10.48 -9.83
N LYS A 75 24.44 9.77 -8.96
CA LYS A 75 24.82 10.21 -7.61
C LYS A 75 23.63 10.58 -6.73
N ILE A 76 22.50 9.90 -6.93
CA ILE A 76 21.31 10.02 -6.08
C ILE A 76 21.47 9.03 -4.92
N PRO A 77 21.52 9.50 -3.65
CA PRO A 77 21.62 8.59 -2.51
C PRO A 77 20.37 7.70 -2.43
N VAL A 78 20.59 6.39 -2.39
CA VAL A 78 19.56 5.36 -2.30
C VAL A 78 20.05 4.29 -1.32
N SER A 79 19.12 3.66 -0.61
CA SER A 79 19.48 2.51 0.24
C SER A 79 19.90 1.32 -0.63
N ASP A 80 20.78 0.46 -0.11
CA ASP A 80 21.26 -0.72 -0.87
C ASP A 80 20.13 -1.69 -1.25
N ASN A 81 19.09 -1.77 -0.43
CA ASN A 81 17.90 -2.57 -0.69
C ASN A 81 16.62 -1.74 -0.46
N PRO A 82 16.17 -0.94 -1.45
CA PRO A 82 14.96 -0.15 -1.31
C PRO A 82 13.73 -1.07 -1.32
N SER A 83 12.91 -0.97 -0.27
CA SER A 83 11.66 -1.74 -0.16
C SER A 83 10.45 -0.83 -0.27
N ILE A 84 9.60 -1.09 -1.27
CA ILE A 84 8.31 -0.41 -1.42
C ILE A 84 7.43 -0.59 -0.18
N ILE A 85 7.51 -1.74 0.50
CA ILE A 85 6.74 -2.02 1.71
C ILE A 85 7.13 -1.05 2.82
N ASN A 86 8.44 -0.84 3.04
CA ASN A 86 8.92 0.07 4.09
C ASN A 86 8.60 1.55 3.80
N VAL A 87 8.45 1.92 2.52
CA VAL A 87 8.18 3.31 2.12
C VAL A 87 6.68 3.63 2.07
N LEU A 88 5.84 2.70 1.60
CA LEU A 88 4.43 2.96 1.29
C LEU A 88 3.43 2.26 2.20
N ALA A 89 3.88 1.31 3.04
CA ALA A 89 3.02 0.61 3.98
C ALA A 89 3.51 0.79 5.43
N ASP A 90 2.54 0.83 6.33
CA ASP A 90 2.78 0.80 7.77
C ASP A 90 2.38 -0.56 8.37
N ALA A 91 2.97 -0.90 9.50
CA ALA A 91 2.77 -2.20 10.15
C ALA A 91 1.31 -2.43 10.57
N PHE A 92 0.52 -1.38 10.81
CA PHE A 92 -0.89 -1.53 11.16
C PHE A 92 -1.72 -1.90 9.93
N SER A 93 -1.54 -1.17 8.81
CA SER A 93 -2.20 -1.48 7.54
C SER A 93 -1.92 -2.91 7.07
N ILE A 94 -0.66 -3.36 7.15
CA ILE A 94 -0.29 -4.73 6.76
C ILE A 94 -1.01 -5.77 7.62
N ARG A 95 -1.04 -5.58 8.95
CA ARG A 95 -1.77 -6.48 9.85
C ARG A 95 -3.26 -6.49 9.57
N GLN A 96 -3.84 -5.33 9.24
CA GLN A 96 -5.24 -5.23 8.88
C GLN A 96 -5.53 -6.02 7.59
N TRP A 97 -4.70 -5.89 6.57
CA TRP A 97 -4.85 -6.66 5.33
C TRP A 97 -4.75 -8.17 5.56
N VAL A 98 -3.80 -8.61 6.39
CA VAL A 98 -3.67 -10.03 6.77
C VAL A 98 -4.92 -10.51 7.50
N THR A 99 -5.47 -9.70 8.41
CA THR A 99 -6.74 -10.01 9.11
C THR A 99 -7.93 -10.09 8.14
N GLN A 100 -7.88 -9.33 7.05
CA GLN A 100 -8.88 -9.34 5.97
C GLN A 100 -8.67 -10.50 4.98
N GLY A 101 -7.66 -11.36 5.19
CA GLY A 101 -7.41 -12.55 4.37
C GLY A 101 -6.33 -12.40 3.31
N LEU A 102 -5.55 -11.31 3.34
CA LEU A 102 -4.35 -11.20 2.51
C LEU A 102 -3.29 -12.20 3.00
N PRO A 103 -2.64 -12.97 2.11
CA PRO A 103 -1.50 -13.80 2.48
C PRO A 103 -0.35 -13.00 3.10
N ARG A 104 0.40 -13.62 4.01
CA ARG A 104 1.52 -13.00 4.74
C ARG A 104 2.84 -13.18 4.00
N ASP A 105 2.88 -12.77 2.75
CA ASP A 105 4.08 -12.74 1.93
C ASP A 105 4.29 -11.35 1.31
N ASP A 106 5.54 -11.07 0.91
CA ASP A 106 5.92 -9.76 0.40
C ASP A 106 5.24 -9.45 -0.93
N PHE A 107 5.06 -10.44 -1.82
CA PHE A 107 4.40 -10.24 -3.11
C PHE A 107 2.92 -9.84 -2.96
N SER A 108 2.19 -10.50 -2.07
CA SER A 108 0.81 -10.14 -1.72
C SER A 108 0.74 -8.74 -1.08
N THR A 109 1.70 -8.41 -0.22
CA THR A 109 1.78 -7.09 0.42
C THR A 109 2.08 -5.99 -0.61
N GLU A 110 3.01 -6.21 -1.54
CA GLU A 110 3.29 -5.31 -2.65
C GLU A 110 2.03 -5.08 -3.50
N ASN A 111 1.33 -6.15 -3.89
CA ASN A 111 0.11 -6.01 -4.67
C ASN A 111 -0.99 -5.24 -3.91
N ALA A 112 -1.11 -5.44 -2.60
CA ALA A 112 -2.03 -4.66 -1.77
C ALA A 112 -1.65 -3.16 -1.73
N ILE A 113 -0.35 -2.84 -1.73
CA ILE A 113 0.12 -1.45 -1.89
C ILE A 113 -0.29 -0.88 -3.25
N LEU A 114 -0.14 -1.65 -4.34
CA LEU A 114 -0.55 -1.21 -5.68
C LEU A 114 -2.06 -0.93 -5.75
N VAL A 115 -2.88 -1.81 -5.15
CA VAL A 115 -4.34 -1.63 -5.10
C VAL A 115 -4.74 -0.40 -4.28
N THR A 116 -4.05 -0.13 -3.17
CA THR A 116 -4.46 0.92 -2.23
C THR A 116 -3.83 2.29 -2.50
N LYS A 117 -2.62 2.33 -3.08
CA LYS A 117 -1.86 3.55 -3.37
C LYS A 117 -1.85 3.90 -4.86
N GLY A 118 -2.27 2.97 -5.73
CA GLY A 118 -2.34 3.18 -7.17
C GLY A 118 -3.30 4.31 -7.55
N ARG A 119 -2.89 5.15 -8.49
CA ARG A 119 -3.74 6.24 -9.02
C ARG A 119 -4.82 5.72 -9.98
N ARG A 120 -4.52 4.66 -10.74
CA ARG A 120 -5.43 4.00 -11.68
C ARG A 120 -6.29 2.98 -10.92
N TRP A 121 -7.49 2.71 -11.41
CA TRP A 121 -8.29 1.61 -10.88
C TRP A 121 -7.56 0.29 -11.15
N PRO A 122 -7.38 -0.57 -10.12
CA PRO A 122 -6.61 -1.80 -10.28
C PRO A 122 -7.40 -2.86 -11.04
N LEU A 123 -6.80 -3.39 -12.11
CA LEU A 123 -7.23 -4.65 -12.72
C LEU A 123 -6.44 -5.79 -12.06
N ILE A 124 -7.16 -6.77 -11.53
CA ILE A 124 -6.55 -7.84 -10.73
C ILE A 124 -6.69 -9.16 -11.49
N ILE A 125 -5.56 -9.82 -11.72
CA ILE A 125 -5.49 -11.18 -12.29
C ILE A 125 -5.28 -12.14 -11.11
N ASP A 126 -6.32 -12.85 -10.71
CA ASP A 126 -6.33 -13.65 -9.48
C ASP A 126 -6.99 -15.03 -9.71
N PRO A 127 -6.23 -16.02 -10.21
CA PRO A 127 -6.75 -17.36 -10.46
C PRO A 127 -7.11 -18.13 -9.18
N GLN A 128 -6.67 -17.67 -8.01
CA GLN A 128 -6.89 -18.32 -6.72
C GLN A 128 -7.96 -17.63 -5.86
N GLU A 129 -8.61 -16.60 -6.40
CA GLU A 129 -9.62 -15.77 -5.71
C GLU A 129 -9.16 -15.26 -4.33
N GLN A 130 -7.85 -15.06 -4.14
CA GLN A 130 -7.29 -14.56 -2.89
C GLN A 130 -7.52 -13.05 -2.74
N ALA A 131 -7.15 -12.27 -3.77
CA ALA A 131 -7.36 -10.84 -3.82
C ALA A 131 -8.86 -10.51 -3.83
N ASN A 132 -9.67 -11.31 -4.53
CA ASN A 132 -11.12 -11.18 -4.53
C ASN A 132 -11.71 -11.27 -3.11
N ARG A 133 -11.37 -12.33 -2.36
CA ARG A 133 -11.81 -12.51 -0.96
C ARG A 133 -11.29 -11.39 -0.06
N TRP A 134 -10.04 -10.97 -0.23
CA TRP A 134 -9.46 -9.88 0.53
C TRP A 134 -10.23 -8.56 0.34
N ILE A 135 -10.55 -8.17 -0.91
CA ILE A 135 -11.29 -6.93 -1.20
C ILE A 135 -12.70 -6.98 -0.60
N LYS A 136 -13.39 -8.12 -0.74
CA LYS A 136 -14.73 -8.31 -0.15
C LYS A 136 -14.72 -8.15 1.37
N ASN A 137 -13.71 -8.70 2.04
CA ASN A 137 -13.55 -8.55 3.49
C ASN A 137 -13.14 -7.13 3.88
N LYS A 138 -12.26 -6.50 3.09
CA LYS A 138 -11.77 -5.14 3.32
C LYS A 138 -12.88 -4.09 3.24
N GLU A 139 -13.78 -4.23 2.28
CA GLU A 139 -14.86 -3.27 2.00
C GLU A 139 -16.21 -3.71 2.59
N LYS A 140 -16.20 -4.70 3.50
CA LYS A 140 -17.42 -5.28 4.12
C LYS A 140 -18.27 -4.24 4.83
N GLU A 141 -17.65 -3.28 5.52
CA GLU A 141 -18.33 -2.20 6.26
C GLU A 141 -18.76 -1.05 5.33
N ASN A 142 -18.19 -0.96 4.13
CA ASN A 142 -18.43 0.11 3.16
C ASN A 142 -19.52 -0.23 2.14
N ALA A 143 -20.29 -1.31 2.36
CA ALA A 143 -21.35 -1.78 1.48
C ALA A 143 -20.88 -2.03 0.03
N LEU A 144 -19.75 -2.74 -0.12
CA LEU A 144 -19.20 -3.14 -1.43
C LEU A 144 -20.28 -3.75 -2.35
N LYS A 145 -20.44 -3.14 -3.53
CA LYS A 145 -21.32 -3.67 -4.56
C LYS A 145 -20.54 -4.57 -5.52
N ILE A 146 -20.92 -5.82 -5.62
CA ILE A 146 -20.34 -6.79 -6.56
C ILE A 146 -21.27 -6.91 -7.76
N ILE A 147 -20.73 -6.76 -8.97
CA ILE A 147 -21.46 -6.88 -10.24
C ILE A 147 -20.61 -7.61 -11.30
N LYS A 148 -21.26 -8.10 -12.35
CA LYS A 148 -20.60 -8.65 -13.55
C LYS A 148 -20.96 -7.81 -14.77
N MET A 149 -20.11 -7.81 -15.80
CA MET A 149 -20.42 -7.12 -17.06
C MET A 149 -21.61 -7.73 -17.81
N THR A 150 -21.94 -9.01 -17.54
CA THR A 150 -23.10 -9.69 -18.10
C THR A 150 -24.43 -9.21 -17.53
N ASP A 151 -24.43 -8.42 -16.45
CA ASP A 151 -25.65 -7.91 -15.83
C ASP A 151 -26.28 -6.83 -16.71
N GLY A 152 -27.52 -7.04 -17.17
CA GLY A 152 -28.22 -6.08 -18.05
C GLY A 152 -28.46 -4.68 -17.44
N HIS A 153 -28.17 -4.48 -16.16
CA HIS A 153 -28.27 -3.20 -15.46
C HIS A 153 -26.93 -2.69 -14.90
N PHE A 154 -25.79 -3.24 -15.33
CA PHE A 154 -24.50 -2.92 -14.73
C PHE A 154 -24.16 -1.41 -14.78
N LEU A 155 -24.42 -0.73 -15.90
CA LEU A 155 -24.17 0.73 -16.03
C LEU A 155 -24.99 1.55 -15.03
N ARG A 156 -26.25 1.16 -14.80
CA ARG A 156 -27.12 1.83 -13.84
C ARG A 156 -26.64 1.63 -12.40
N ILE A 157 -26.15 0.42 -12.08
CA ILE A 157 -25.58 0.14 -10.76
C ILE A 157 -24.29 0.94 -10.56
N LEU A 158 -23.42 0.97 -11.58
CA LEU A 158 -22.18 1.73 -11.57
C LEU A 158 -22.42 3.23 -11.36
N GLU A 159 -23.36 3.82 -12.10
CA GLU A 159 -23.75 5.23 -11.94
C GLU A 159 -24.20 5.53 -10.50
N ASN A 160 -25.03 4.66 -9.92
CA ASN A 160 -25.48 4.81 -8.54
C ASN A 160 -24.33 4.71 -7.54
N CYS A 161 -23.39 3.78 -7.74
CA CYS A 161 -22.20 3.65 -6.89
C CYS A 161 -21.33 4.91 -6.97
N VAL A 162 -21.10 5.46 -8.16
CA VAL A 162 -20.35 6.72 -8.35
C VAL A 162 -21.06 7.89 -7.67
N ARG A 163 -22.39 7.98 -7.81
CA ARG A 163 -23.19 9.07 -7.22
C ARG A 163 -23.20 9.05 -5.69
N ILE A 164 -23.31 7.87 -5.09
CA ILE A 164 -23.43 7.70 -3.64
C ILE A 164 -22.05 7.60 -2.97
N GLY A 165 -21.01 7.26 -3.73
CA GLY A 165 -19.67 6.99 -3.20
C GLY A 165 -19.52 5.59 -2.62
N MET A 166 -20.25 4.60 -3.13
CA MET A 166 -20.12 3.21 -2.70
C MET A 166 -19.02 2.49 -3.50
N PRO A 167 -18.15 1.69 -2.87
CA PRO A 167 -17.17 0.89 -3.56
C PRO A 167 -17.86 -0.18 -4.42
N LEU A 168 -17.27 -0.45 -5.59
CA LEU A 168 -17.78 -1.41 -6.55
C LEU A 168 -16.65 -2.35 -6.99
N LEU A 169 -16.96 -3.65 -7.02
CA LEU A 169 -16.09 -4.70 -7.54
C LEU A 169 -16.76 -5.31 -8.79
N LEU A 170 -16.08 -5.20 -9.93
CA LEU A 170 -16.49 -5.83 -11.17
C LEU A 170 -15.78 -7.18 -11.31
N GLU A 171 -16.53 -8.26 -11.31
CA GLU A 171 -16.03 -9.63 -11.45
C GLU A 171 -16.14 -10.14 -12.89
N ASP A 172 -15.37 -11.18 -13.20
CA ASP A 172 -15.36 -11.88 -14.49
C ASP A 172 -15.18 -10.94 -15.68
N VAL A 173 -14.23 -10.02 -15.55
CA VAL A 173 -13.87 -9.10 -16.62
C VAL A 173 -13.17 -9.87 -17.74
N GLY A 174 -13.78 -9.85 -18.92
CA GLY A 174 -13.19 -10.41 -20.14
C GLY A 174 -12.11 -9.52 -20.74
N GLU A 175 -11.52 -9.96 -21.86
CA GLU A 175 -10.49 -9.21 -22.59
C GLU A 175 -11.00 -7.89 -23.16
N THR A 176 -12.29 -7.82 -23.47
CA THR A 176 -12.96 -6.63 -23.99
C THR A 176 -13.82 -5.98 -22.91
N LEU A 177 -13.56 -4.69 -22.67
CA LEU A 177 -14.37 -3.84 -21.79
C LEU A 177 -15.39 -3.04 -22.60
N ASP A 178 -16.52 -2.72 -21.98
CA ASP A 178 -17.49 -1.77 -22.54
C ASP A 178 -16.85 -0.37 -22.62
N PRO A 179 -16.82 0.29 -23.79
CA PRO A 179 -16.30 1.64 -23.95
C PRO A 179 -16.92 2.68 -23.00
N ALA A 180 -18.14 2.45 -22.51
CA ALA A 180 -18.78 3.31 -21.53
C ALA A 180 -18.01 3.42 -20.19
N LEU A 181 -17.11 2.47 -19.89
CA LEU A 181 -16.25 2.50 -18.70
C LEU A 181 -15.05 3.44 -18.85
N GLU A 182 -14.65 3.80 -20.06
CA GLU A 182 -13.41 4.54 -20.33
C GLU A 182 -13.32 5.89 -19.57
N PRO A 183 -14.36 6.74 -19.54
CA PRO A 183 -14.30 8.00 -18.80
C PRO A 183 -14.08 7.80 -17.29
N ILE A 184 -14.65 6.72 -16.74
CA ILE A 184 -14.53 6.37 -15.32
C ILE A 184 -13.13 5.82 -15.03
N LEU A 185 -12.64 4.93 -15.90
CA LEU A 185 -11.33 4.29 -15.76
C LEU A 185 -10.20 5.32 -15.85
N LEU A 186 -10.33 6.30 -16.75
CA LEU A 186 -9.41 7.42 -16.92
C LEU A 186 -9.62 8.54 -15.90
N LYS A 187 -10.65 8.44 -15.05
CA LYS A 187 -11.04 9.48 -14.07
C LYS A 187 -11.21 10.86 -14.74
N GLN A 188 -11.87 10.89 -15.90
CA GLN A 188 -12.22 12.12 -16.60
C GLN A 188 -13.36 12.83 -15.87
N THR A 189 -13.03 13.51 -14.79
CA THR A 189 -13.99 14.29 -14.01
C THR A 189 -13.93 15.76 -14.43
N PHE A 190 -15.08 16.34 -14.74
CA PHE A 190 -15.21 17.78 -14.91
C PHE A 190 -15.24 18.43 -13.53
N MET A 191 -14.22 19.25 -13.24
CA MET A 191 -14.23 20.13 -12.07
C MET A 191 -14.52 21.54 -12.61
N SER A 192 -15.71 22.06 -12.28
CA SER A 192 -16.08 23.46 -12.55
C SER A 192 -15.52 24.39 -11.49
#